data_AF-A0A838MH86-F1
#
_entry.id   AF-A0A838MH86-F1
#
_cell.length_a   1.000
_cell.length_b   1.000
_cell.length_c   1.000
_cell.angle_alpha   90.00
_cell.angle_beta   90.00
_cell.angle_gamma   90.00
#
_symmetry.space_group_name_H-M   'P 1'
#
loop_
_entity.id
_entity.type
_entity.pdbx_description
1 polymer ?
#
loop_
_entity_poly.entity_id
_entity_poly.type
_entity_poly.pdbx_seq_one_letter_code
_entity_poly.pdbx_strand_id
1 'polypeptide(L)' 'MHRLDQLSSLAELKPTEEQLKNLKIISGFNISGRYDEIKFAFYEKCTSQYTEEYLEISKQLYLWLKKQYQ' A
#
# COMPACT_ATOMS: atom_id res chain seq x y z
N MET A 1 -0.06 -12.16 -7.59
CA MET A 1 -0.19 -10.74 -7.19
C MET A 1 -0.48 -10.73 -5.69
N HIS A 2 0.31 -10.07 -4.87
CA HIS A 2 0.10 -10.07 -3.42
C HIS A 2 -0.88 -8.95 -3.03
N ARG A 3 -1.93 -9.30 -2.29
CA ARG A 3 -3.00 -8.42 -1.81
C ARG A 3 -2.77 -8.18 -0.32
N LEU A 4 -2.19 -7.04 0.06
CA LEU A 4 -1.87 -6.73 1.46
C LEU A 4 -3.13 -6.65 2.34
N ASP A 5 -4.28 -6.28 1.77
CA ASP A 5 -5.61 -6.32 2.39
C ASP A 5 -6.06 -7.73 2.78
N GLN A 6 -5.74 -8.72 1.94
CA GLN A 6 -6.05 -10.12 2.25
C GLN A 6 -5.07 -10.70 3.26
N LEU A 7 -3.79 -10.32 3.17
CA LEU A 7 -2.77 -10.75 4.12
C LEU A 7 -3.03 -10.20 5.53
N SER A 8 -3.49 -8.96 5.67
CA SER A 8 -3.86 -8.41 6.98
C SER A 8 -5.03 -9.17 7.60
N SER A 9 -6.01 -9.57 6.79
CA SER A 9 -7.16 -10.37 7.24
C SER A 9 -6.74 -11.78 7.66
N LEU A 10 -5.84 -12.42 6.91
CA LEU A 10 -5.28 -13.74 7.24
C LEU A 10 -4.40 -13.74 8.48
N ALA A 11 -3.74 -12.61 8.76
CA ALA A 11 -2.94 -12.41 9.96
C ALA A 11 -3.79 -12.02 11.19
N GLU A 12 -5.12 -12.07 11.09
CA GLU A 12 -6.08 -11.66 12.13
C GLU A 12 -5.86 -10.23 12.64
N LEU A 13 -5.20 -9.39 11.84
CA LEU A 13 -5.01 -7.99 12.16
C LEU A 13 -6.35 -7.27 12.00
N LYS A 14 -6.61 -6.26 12.86
CA LYS A 14 -7.77 -5.37 12.76
C LYS A 14 -7.36 -3.98 12.27
N PRO A 15 -6.94 -3.84 11.00
CA PRO A 15 -6.62 -2.53 10.44
C PRO A 15 -7.88 -1.65 10.37
N THR A 16 -7.70 -0.35 10.48
CA THR A 16 -8.77 0.62 10.22
C THR A 16 -9.16 0.62 8.73
N GLU A 17 -10.33 1.18 8.39
CA GLU A 17 -10.75 1.34 6.99
C GLU A 17 -9.72 2.13 6.17
N GLU A 18 -9.11 3.15 6.78
CA GLU A 18 -8.05 3.94 6.16
C GLU A 18 -6.79 3.10 5.90
N GLN A 19 -6.36 2.30 6.88
CA GLN A 19 -5.22 1.39 6.70
C GLN A 19 -5.50 0.34 5.61
N LEU A 20 -6.72 -0.21 5.55
CA LEU A 20 -7.13 -1.13 4.47
C LEU A 20 -7.07 -0.47 3.09
N LYS A 21 -7.57 0.76 2.98
CA LYS A 21 -7.50 1.54 1.74
C LYS A 21 -6.04 1.76 1.31
N ASN A 22 -5.18 2.14 2.25
CA ASN A 22 -3.76 2.37 2.00
C ASN A 22 -3.03 1.09 1.58
N LEU A 23 -3.29 -0.05 2.25
CA LEU A 23 -2.73 -1.36 1.89
C LEU A 23 -3.15 -1.79 0.48
N LYS A 24 -4.40 -1.51 0.07
CA LYS A 24 -4.88 -1.79 -1.28
C LYS A 24 -4.16 -0.95 -2.34
N ILE A 25 -3.95 0.34 -2.07
CA ILE A 25 -3.24 1.25 -2.97
C ILE A 25 -1.77 0.83 -3.11
N ILE A 26 -1.09 0.54 -2.00
CA ILE A 26 0.30 0.06 -1.98
C ILE A 26 0.44 -1.27 -2.72
N SER A 27 -0.53 -2.19 -2.57
CA SER A 27 -0.55 -3.44 -3.35
C SER A 27 -0.62 -3.19 -4.86
N GLY A 28 -1.27 -2.09 -5.26
CA GLY A 28 -1.36 -1.62 -6.64
C GLY A 28 -0.02 -1.16 -7.24
N PHE A 29 0.91 -0.69 -6.41
CA PHE A 29 2.24 -0.24 -6.87
C PHE A 29 3.07 -1.39 -7.46
N ASN A 30 2.74 -2.65 -7.14
CA ASN A 30 3.39 -3.85 -7.69
C ASN A 30 2.81 -4.28 -9.06
N ILE A 31 1.75 -3.62 -9.53
CA ILE A 31 1.07 -3.94 -10.80
C ILE A 31 1.61 -3.08 -11.95
N SER A 32 2.10 -1.88 -11.66
CA SER A 32 2.53 -0.89 -12.64
C SER A 32 3.80 -1.26 -13.43
N GLY A 33 4.52 -2.31 -13.03
CA GLY A 33 5.65 -2.85 -13.79
C GLY A 33 5.30 -3.89 -14.86
N ARG A 34 4.04 -4.38 -14.91
CA ARG A 34 3.65 -5.57 -15.72
C ARG A 34 2.77 -5.30 -16.94
N TYR A 35 2.06 -4.18 -16.99
CA TYR A 35 1.19 -3.84 -18.12
C TYR A 35 1.41 -2.38 -18.51
N ASP A 36 1.80 -2.13 -19.76
CA ASP A 36 2.21 -0.80 -20.24
C ASP A 36 1.08 0.26 -20.15
N GLU A 37 -0.17 -0.15 -20.33
CA GLU A 37 -1.35 0.72 -20.20
C GLU A 37 -1.58 1.22 -18.76
N ILE A 38 -1.31 0.36 -17.77
CA ILE A 38 -1.40 0.69 -16.34
C ILE A 38 -0.17 1.49 -15.89
N LYS A 39 0.98 1.22 -16.52
CA LYS A 39 2.26 1.85 -16.23
C LYS A 39 2.23 3.36 -16.47
N PHE A 40 1.64 3.82 -17.58
CA PHE A 40 1.59 5.25 -17.89
C PHE A 40 0.67 6.02 -16.93
N ALA A 41 -0.56 5.54 -16.71
CA ALA A 41 -1.51 6.18 -15.78
C ALA A 41 -1.02 6.15 -14.32
N PHE A 42 -0.23 5.15 -13.94
CA PHE A 42 0.42 5.11 -12.62
C PHE A 42 1.61 6.07 -12.55
N TYR A 43 2.44 6.14 -13.59
CA TYR A 43 3.55 7.07 -13.68
C TYR A 43 3.09 8.53 -13.55
N GLU A 44 1.99 8.91 -14.22
CA GLU A 44 1.41 10.26 -14.09
C GLU A 44 0.92 10.57 -12.67
N LYS A 45 0.53 9.56 -11.89
CA LYS A 45 0.13 9.73 -10.48
C LYS A 45 1.32 9.85 -9.53
N CYS A 46 2.48 9.30 -9.87
CA CYS A 46 3.70 9.34 -9.06
C CYS A 46 4.40 10.71 -9.08
N THR A 47 3.67 11.78 -8.77
CA THR A 47 4.25 13.09 -8.50
C THR A 47 5.12 13.03 -7.24
N SER A 48 6.01 14.01 -7.05
CA SER A 48 6.84 14.08 -5.84
C SER A 48 6.00 14.10 -4.56
N GLN A 49 4.90 14.86 -4.58
CA GLN A 49 3.95 14.93 -3.45
C GLN A 49 3.30 13.58 -3.18
N TYR A 50 2.81 12.90 -4.23
CA TYR A 50 2.20 11.58 -4.09
C TYR A 50 3.21 10.56 -3.56
N THR A 51 4.44 10.59 -4.06
CA THR A 51 5.51 9.68 -3.60
C THR A 51 5.82 9.91 -2.12
N GLU A 52 5.96 11.17 -1.70
CA GLU A 52 6.23 11.52 -0.30
C GLU A 52 5.09 11.13 0.65
N GLU A 53 3.84 11.38 0.24
CA GLU A 53 2.64 10.98 0.99
C GLU A 53 2.61 9.48 1.24
N TYR A 54 2.73 8.66 0.19
CA TYR A 54 2.65 7.21 0.34
C TYR A 54 3.90 6.60 0.98
N LEU A 55 5.06 7.26 0.88
CA LEU A 55 6.25 6.89 1.65
C LEU A 55 5.99 7.06 3.15
N GLU A 56 5.39 8.18 3.57
CA GLU A 56 5.09 8.42 4.96
C GLU A 56 4.00 7.47 5.48
N ILE A 57 2.92 7.27 4.71
CA ILE A 57 1.88 6.26 5.01
C ILE A 57 2.50 4.87 5.21
N SER A 58 3.44 4.48 4.33
CA SER A 58 4.11 3.19 4.43
C SER A 58 4.93 3.04 5.71
N LYS A 59 5.63 4.10 6.14
CA LYS A 59 6.35 4.10 7.44
C LYS A 59 5.39 3.97 8.61
N GLN A 60 4.27 4.70 8.60
CA GLN A 60 3.27 4.63 9.68
C GLN A 60 2.64 3.22 9.76
N LEU A 61 2.32 2.61 8.62
CA LEU A 61 1.84 1.23 8.57
C LEU A 61 2.89 0.24 9.11
N TYR A 62 4.16 0.42 8.78
CA TYR A 62 5.24 -0.41 9.31
C TYR A 62 5.36 -0.29 10.84
N LEU A 63 5.35 0.94 11.37
CA LEU A 63 5.38 1.17 12.82
C LEU A 63 4.15 0.58 13.52
N TRP A 64 2.98 0.70 12.91
CA TRP A 64 1.76 0.08 13.42
C TRP A 64 1.88 -1.45 13.46
N LEU A 65 2.34 -2.08 12.37
CA LEU A 65 2.58 -3.52 12.31
C LEU A 65 3.55 -3.96 13.40
N LYS A 66 4.67 -3.26 13.61
CA LYS A 66 5.61 -3.59 14.70
C LYS A 66 4.95 -3.62 16.08
N LYS A 67 4.00 -2.71 16.35
CA LYS A 67 3.25 -2.68 17.60
C LYS A 67 2.25 -3.84 17.75
N GLN A 68 1.84 -4.49 16.67
CA GLN A 68 0.93 -5.65 16.74
C GLN A 68 1.66 -6.96 17.05
N TYR A 69 2.98 -7.01 16.84
CA TYR A 69 3.83 -8.19 17.06
C TYR A 69 4.85 -8.00 18.22
N GLN A 70 4.68 -6.97 19.04
CA GLN A 70 5.39 -6.75 20.31
C GLN A 70 4.42 -6.93 21.48
#